data_AF-A0A7V2XL35-F1
#
_entry.id   AF-A0A7V2XL35-F1
#
_cell.length_a   1.000
_cell.length_b   1.000
_cell.length_c   1.000
_cell.angle_alpha   90.00
_cell.angle_beta   90.00
_cell.angle_gamma   90.00
#
_symmetry.space_group_name_H-M   'P 1'
#
loop_
_entity.id
_entity.type
_entity.pdbx_description
1 polymer ?
#
loop_
_entity_poly.entity_id
_entity_poly.type
_entity_poly.pdbx_seq_one_letter_code
_entity_poly.pdbx_strand_id
1 'polypeptide(L)'
;MEPLGQSHRSVTQNRRPLIPTALQPSKLWSRLQDSYSQWRDKRVAAVHAADLDAHGRPAARVRMRMRSRARHGQGFGLEAVEPRLLLSADLSYTAVADSDFTLRFDDGTEMVQLVDSADYLQVHSSAGLASIVGDDGEIDLTLDSAGYGVTLRLDTSLTSALGVSFINISGGTGTDDLTLTGDGASGKGLTVEAEQITVTGTLTADSLSFTALAQSDGTVPLATDYLGLYLVADSNALIDLSGATLDIAGAVELMATTDVDVIADPASFGNGSLALSGLAVVASAEIKMHNTTLSAASLNAATSMDVVYQLDTSGQTPGDDGEDAAVTIVYLETVSSVTVSGNATLQVAGAVGLYANTDVDVSATADGGGADFGATMALTIVNLSTEAAVTGSAAITGRNGDDPDSVTVAATLGSSMTSSATSTAGGATNGDGSNRSQQRLQNPDGDAGTDDQVSTADGGLNFAGALALSFYESDTQARVDTGGNLRSANALAVQALATETVSTSANGSNTGDTADG
;
A
#
# COMPACT_ATOMS: atom_id res chain seq x y z
N MET A 1 55.67 -44.47 -28.74
CA MET A 1 54.97 -43.62 -27.76
C MET A 1 53.89 -42.88 -28.50
N GLU A 2 52.71 -43.50 -28.60
CA GLU A 2 51.50 -42.92 -29.21
C GLU A 2 50.77 -42.07 -28.17
N PRO A 3 50.17 -40.93 -28.54
CA PRO A 3 49.33 -40.16 -27.63
C PRO A 3 47.91 -40.72 -27.60
N LEU A 4 47.43 -41.01 -26.40
CA LEU A 4 46.07 -41.45 -26.08
C LEU A 4 45.06 -40.33 -26.39
N GLY A 5 44.06 -40.65 -27.21
CA GLY A 5 42.90 -39.81 -27.46
C GLY A 5 41.95 -39.76 -26.26
N GLN A 6 41.62 -38.56 -25.81
CA GLN A 6 40.54 -38.32 -24.86
C GLN A 6 39.20 -38.29 -25.61
N SER A 7 38.30 -39.21 -25.26
CA SER A 7 36.91 -39.17 -25.69
C SER A 7 36.06 -38.43 -24.65
N HIS A 8 35.55 -37.25 -25.02
CA HIS A 8 34.49 -36.58 -24.27
C HIS A 8 33.14 -37.19 -24.68
N ARG A 9 32.58 -38.04 -23.82
CA ARG A 9 31.14 -38.36 -23.85
C ARG A 9 30.41 -37.36 -22.96
N SER A 10 29.72 -36.42 -23.58
CA SER A 10 28.69 -35.60 -22.94
C SER A 10 27.50 -36.49 -22.60
N VAL A 11 27.25 -36.70 -21.30
CA VAL A 11 26.01 -37.29 -20.79
C VAL A 11 25.07 -36.14 -20.46
N THR A 12 24.17 -35.83 -21.38
CA THR A 12 23.05 -34.91 -21.14
C THR A 12 22.04 -35.64 -20.25
N GLN A 13 22.12 -35.43 -18.93
CA GLN A 13 21.06 -35.87 -18.01
C GLN A 13 19.83 -34.99 -18.23
N ASN A 14 18.84 -35.57 -18.89
CA ASN A 14 17.52 -35.00 -19.10
C ASN A 14 16.76 -35.02 -17.75
N ARG A 15 17.01 -34.03 -16.88
CA ARG A 15 16.20 -33.82 -15.67
C ARG A 15 14.88 -33.19 -16.09
N ARG A 16 13.81 -34.00 -16.12
CA ARG A 16 12.44 -33.47 -16.15
C ARG A 16 12.18 -32.75 -14.81
N PRO A 17 11.64 -31.53 -14.82
CA PRO A 17 11.22 -30.88 -13.57
C PRO A 17 10.10 -31.70 -12.91
N LEU A 18 10.20 -31.90 -11.60
CA LEU A 18 9.26 -32.64 -10.75
C LEU A 18 7.92 -31.90 -10.54
N ILE A 19 7.81 -30.66 -11.01
CA ILE A 19 6.62 -29.82 -10.86
C ILE A 19 5.86 -29.82 -12.19
N PRO A 20 4.56 -30.16 -12.22
CA PRO A 20 3.72 -30.04 -13.40
C PRO A 20 3.87 -28.64 -14.02
N THR A 21 4.00 -28.55 -15.34
CA THR A 21 4.17 -27.28 -16.06
C THR A 21 3.03 -26.27 -15.86
N ALA A 22 1.92 -26.67 -15.22
CA ALA A 22 0.82 -25.81 -14.80
C ALA A 22 1.02 -25.13 -13.43
N LEU A 23 1.98 -25.59 -12.62
CA LEU A 23 2.33 -25.08 -11.29
C LEU A 23 3.68 -24.35 -11.29
N GLN A 24 4.20 -23.99 -12.47
CA GLN A 24 5.39 -23.15 -12.56
C GLN A 24 5.01 -21.71 -12.17
N PRO A 25 5.72 -21.08 -11.21
CA PRO A 25 5.40 -19.74 -10.69
C PRO A 25 5.19 -18.70 -11.79
N SER A 26 6.03 -18.71 -12.84
CA SER A 26 5.92 -17.77 -13.96
C SER A 26 4.67 -17.92 -14.84
N LYS A 27 4.04 -19.11 -14.86
CA LYS A 27 2.78 -19.34 -15.58
C LYS A 27 1.55 -19.15 -14.70
N LEU A 28 1.71 -19.35 -13.39
CA LEU A 28 0.73 -18.90 -12.41
C LEU A 28 0.63 -17.37 -12.44
N TRP A 29 1.79 -16.70 -12.48
CA TRP A 29 1.94 -15.25 -12.65
C TRP A 29 1.21 -14.70 -13.87
N SER A 30 1.45 -15.24 -15.07
CA SER A 30 0.78 -14.77 -16.28
C SER A 30 -0.75 -14.95 -16.21
N ARG A 31 -1.23 -16.00 -15.55
CA ARG A 31 -2.67 -16.27 -15.39
C ARG A 31 -3.32 -15.36 -14.36
N LEU A 32 -2.62 -15.05 -13.26
CA LEU A 32 -3.08 -14.10 -12.26
C LEU A 32 -3.12 -12.68 -12.85
N GLN A 33 -2.11 -12.29 -13.62
CA GLN A 33 -2.05 -10.99 -14.30
C GLN A 33 -3.12 -10.81 -15.39
N ASP A 34 -3.40 -11.87 -16.17
CA ASP A 34 -4.50 -11.88 -17.14
C ASP A 34 -5.88 -11.81 -16.44
N SER A 35 -6.03 -12.50 -15.31
CA SER A 35 -7.27 -12.47 -14.51
C SER A 35 -7.48 -11.10 -13.85
N TYR A 36 -6.40 -10.48 -13.37
CA TYR A 36 -6.40 -9.13 -12.83
C TYR A 36 -6.82 -8.08 -13.87
N SER A 37 -6.24 -8.15 -15.08
CA SER A 37 -6.57 -7.21 -16.17
C SER A 37 -8.04 -7.33 -16.59
N GLN A 38 -8.56 -8.55 -16.74
CA GLN A 38 -9.96 -8.78 -17.08
C GLN A 38 -10.93 -8.38 -15.96
N TRP A 39 -10.48 -8.42 -14.71
CA TRP A 39 -11.27 -8.00 -13.56
C TRP A 39 -11.31 -6.47 -13.41
N ARG A 40 -10.17 -5.79 -13.57
CA ARG A 40 -10.06 -4.32 -13.53
C ARG A 40 -11.03 -3.67 -14.53
N ASP A 41 -11.05 -4.18 -15.76
CA ASP A 41 -11.91 -3.67 -16.83
C ASP A 41 -13.41 -3.88 -16.53
N LYS A 42 -13.77 -4.93 -15.78
CA LYS A 42 -15.15 -5.17 -15.31
C LYS A 42 -15.54 -4.30 -14.12
N ARG A 43 -14.60 -3.98 -13.22
CA ARG A 43 -14.84 -3.13 -12.04
C ARG A 43 -15.03 -1.67 -12.45
N VAL A 44 -14.21 -1.15 -13.37
CA VAL A 44 -14.40 0.19 -13.94
C VAL A 44 -15.82 0.32 -14.56
N ALA A 45 -16.29 -0.73 -15.24
CA ALA A 45 -17.64 -0.76 -15.78
C ALA A 45 -18.76 -0.83 -14.71
N ALA A 46 -18.50 -1.48 -13.57
CA ALA A 46 -19.49 -1.63 -12.48
C ALA A 46 -19.57 -0.40 -11.56
N VAL A 47 -18.43 0.26 -11.28
CA VAL A 47 -18.38 1.50 -10.49
C VAL A 47 -19.11 2.63 -11.23
N HIS A 48 -18.97 2.72 -12.57
CA HIS A 48 -19.76 3.65 -13.38
C HIS A 48 -21.27 3.35 -13.39
N ALA A 49 -21.70 2.14 -13.04
CA ALA A 49 -23.11 1.75 -13.01
C ALA A 49 -23.75 1.90 -11.61
N ALA A 50 -22.96 1.90 -10.53
CA ALA A 50 -23.44 1.94 -9.16
C ALA A 50 -23.79 3.36 -8.65
N ASP A 51 -23.31 4.41 -9.33
CA ASP A 51 -23.52 5.81 -8.94
C ASP A 51 -24.80 6.44 -9.53
N LEU A 52 -25.59 5.64 -10.24
CA LEU A 52 -26.80 6.07 -10.92
C LEU A 52 -27.97 5.16 -10.53
N ASP A 53 -29.09 5.76 -10.14
CA ASP A 53 -30.34 5.01 -10.00
C ASP A 53 -30.79 4.41 -11.35
N ALA A 54 -31.83 3.58 -11.35
CA ALA A 54 -32.36 2.94 -12.57
C ALA A 54 -32.77 3.92 -13.70
N HIS A 55 -32.66 5.24 -13.47
CA HIS A 55 -32.98 6.32 -14.40
C HIS A 55 -31.81 7.30 -14.64
N GLY A 56 -30.58 6.97 -14.22
CA GLY A 56 -29.39 7.78 -14.54
C GLY A 56 -29.23 9.02 -13.67
N ARG A 57 -29.65 9.01 -12.38
CA ARG A 57 -29.53 10.17 -11.49
C ARG A 57 -28.79 9.86 -10.18
N PRO A 58 -28.04 10.82 -9.61
CA PRO A 58 -27.35 10.66 -8.33
C PRO A 58 -28.33 10.62 -7.14
N ALA A 59 -28.05 9.77 -6.15
CA ALA A 59 -28.93 9.50 -5.01
C ALA A 59 -28.97 10.65 -3.98
N ALA A 60 -30.18 11.10 -3.61
CA ALA A 60 -30.40 12.24 -2.71
C ALA A 60 -30.15 11.89 -1.23
N ARG A 61 -29.17 12.55 -0.58
CA ARG A 61 -28.89 12.45 0.87
C ARG A 61 -29.94 13.19 1.71
N VAL A 62 -30.50 12.52 2.72
CA VAL A 62 -31.52 13.04 3.66
C VAL A 62 -30.85 13.82 4.80
N ARG A 63 -31.12 15.13 4.90
CA ARG A 63 -30.70 15.97 6.05
C ARG A 63 -31.67 15.82 7.23
N MET A 64 -31.19 15.33 8.38
CA MET A 64 -31.92 15.42 9.66
C MET A 64 -31.81 16.82 10.26
N ARG A 65 -32.95 17.44 10.57
CA ARG A 65 -33.05 18.71 11.31
C ARG A 65 -33.06 18.45 12.83
N MET A 66 -32.02 18.90 13.53
CA MET A 66 -32.07 19.04 14.99
C MET A 66 -32.90 20.27 15.40
N ARG A 67 -33.85 20.09 16.32
CA ARG A 67 -34.59 21.16 16.99
C ARG A 67 -33.96 21.42 18.36
N SER A 68 -33.43 22.62 18.59
CA SER A 68 -32.99 23.07 19.91
C SER A 68 -34.17 23.58 20.74
N ARG A 69 -34.22 23.19 22.02
CA ARG A 69 -35.16 23.71 23.02
C ARG A 69 -34.43 24.72 23.91
N ALA A 70 -34.88 25.97 23.90
CA ALA A 70 -34.41 27.01 24.81
C ALA A 70 -34.95 26.79 26.24
N ARG A 71 -34.07 26.92 27.24
CA ARG A 71 -34.44 27.14 28.65
C ARG A 71 -33.78 28.43 29.13
N HIS A 72 -34.60 29.29 29.73
CA HIS A 72 -34.18 30.51 30.42
C HIS A 72 -33.52 30.19 31.77
N GLY A 73 -32.39 30.83 32.06
CA GLY A 73 -31.73 30.82 33.37
C GLY A 73 -30.79 32.02 33.51
N GLN A 74 -30.86 32.68 34.66
CA GLN A 74 -30.30 33.98 35.03
C GLN A 74 -28.77 34.16 34.87
N GLY A 75 -28.41 35.24 34.18
CA GLY A 75 -27.51 36.33 34.63
C GLY A 75 -26.23 35.99 35.40
N PHE A 76 -25.12 35.87 34.67
CA PHE A 76 -23.79 36.31 35.10
C PHE A 76 -23.24 37.28 34.05
N GLY A 77 -22.83 38.47 34.48
CA GLY A 77 -22.19 39.47 33.62
C GLY A 77 -20.78 39.03 33.30
N LEU A 78 -20.63 38.31 32.19
CA LEU A 78 -19.37 38.20 31.48
C LEU A 78 -19.25 39.48 30.64
N GLU A 79 -18.11 40.15 30.71
CA GLU A 79 -17.68 41.07 29.67
C GLU A 79 -17.90 40.37 28.33
N ALA A 80 -18.45 41.08 27.34
CA ALA A 80 -18.67 40.51 26.03
C ALA A 80 -17.30 40.12 25.47
N VAL A 81 -16.93 38.84 25.63
CA VAL A 81 -16.02 38.18 24.71
C VAL A 81 -16.76 38.27 23.41
N GLU A 82 -16.46 39.30 22.62
CA GLU A 82 -16.87 39.33 21.24
C GLU A 82 -16.46 37.97 20.67
N PRO A 83 -17.38 37.21 20.07
CA PRO A 83 -16.98 36.02 19.36
C PRO A 83 -16.05 36.54 18.28
N ARG A 84 -14.74 36.40 18.50
CA ARG A 84 -13.78 36.25 17.41
C ARG A 84 -14.26 35.00 16.71
N LEU A 85 -15.20 35.19 15.78
CA LEU A 85 -15.43 34.26 14.70
C LEU A 85 -14.05 34.13 14.06
N LEU A 86 -13.36 33.04 14.41
CA LEU A 86 -12.22 32.55 13.68
C LEU A 86 -12.78 32.25 12.29
N LEU A 87 -12.76 33.27 11.43
CA LEU A 87 -12.88 33.12 9.99
C LEU A 87 -11.49 32.65 9.58
N SER A 88 -11.23 31.37 9.79
CA SER A 88 -10.05 30.73 9.25
C SER A 88 -10.09 30.91 7.72
N ALA A 89 -8.92 31.14 7.14
CA ALA A 89 -8.74 31.55 5.76
C ALA A 89 -9.02 30.41 4.75
N ASP A 90 -9.48 29.28 5.24
CA ASP A 90 -9.43 27.98 4.61
C ASP A 90 -10.20 27.97 3.30
N LEU A 91 -9.48 27.62 2.24
CA LEU A 91 -10.03 27.30 0.94
C LEU A 91 -10.33 25.79 0.91
N SER A 92 -11.53 25.40 0.54
CA SER A 92 -11.88 23.97 0.40
C SER A 92 -12.64 23.75 -0.90
N TYR A 93 -12.18 22.79 -1.71
CA TYR A 93 -12.80 22.40 -2.96
C TYR A 93 -12.76 20.88 -3.12
N THR A 94 -13.85 20.30 -3.65
CA THR A 94 -13.93 18.89 -4.05
C THR A 94 -14.12 18.82 -5.56
N ALA A 95 -13.19 18.14 -6.24
CA ALA A 95 -13.20 17.95 -7.67
C ALA A 95 -14.36 17.04 -8.12
N VAL A 96 -14.88 17.35 -9.30
CA VAL A 96 -15.97 16.58 -9.97
C VAL A 96 -15.53 16.04 -11.33
N ALA A 97 -14.32 16.39 -11.74
CA ALA A 97 -13.62 16.01 -12.95
C ALA A 97 -12.15 16.40 -12.79
N ASP A 98 -11.28 15.91 -13.69
CA ASP A 98 -9.92 16.40 -13.80
C ASP A 98 -9.91 17.93 -13.91
N SER A 99 -9.08 18.58 -13.10
CA SER A 99 -9.13 20.02 -12.90
C SER A 99 -7.74 20.65 -12.96
N ASP A 100 -7.65 21.87 -13.47
CA ASP A 100 -6.43 22.68 -13.49
C ASP A 100 -6.73 24.04 -12.84
N PHE A 101 -6.13 24.26 -11.66
CA PHE A 101 -6.34 25.43 -10.85
C PHE A 101 -5.08 26.26 -10.69
N THR A 102 -5.27 27.55 -10.48
CA THR A 102 -4.23 28.47 -10.04
C THR A 102 -4.61 29.03 -8.67
N LEU A 103 -3.74 28.86 -7.67
CA LEU A 103 -3.81 29.61 -6.41
C LEU A 103 -3.10 30.94 -6.60
N ARG A 104 -3.79 32.06 -6.34
CA ARG A 104 -3.24 33.40 -6.53
C ARG A 104 -3.61 34.34 -5.39
N PHE A 105 -2.86 35.43 -5.26
CA PHE A 105 -3.22 36.56 -4.40
C PHE A 105 -3.76 37.70 -5.26
N ASP A 106 -4.94 38.20 -4.92
CA ASP A 106 -5.53 39.38 -5.55
C ASP A 106 -5.31 40.61 -4.67
N ASP A 107 -4.30 41.41 -5.02
CA ASP A 107 -3.94 42.65 -4.32
C ASP A 107 -5.08 43.68 -4.29
N GLY A 108 -6.00 43.64 -5.26
CA GLY A 108 -7.14 44.56 -5.29
C GLY A 108 -8.16 44.26 -4.20
N THR A 109 -8.32 42.99 -3.83
CA THR A 109 -9.25 42.56 -2.78
C THR A 109 -8.54 42.12 -1.50
N GLU A 110 -7.21 42.08 -1.51
CA GLU A 110 -6.36 41.46 -0.49
C GLU A 110 -6.83 40.04 -0.14
N MET A 111 -7.27 39.24 -1.12
CA MET A 111 -7.74 37.86 -0.89
C MET A 111 -6.89 36.85 -1.62
N VAL A 112 -6.75 35.66 -1.03
CA VAL A 112 -6.24 34.49 -1.72
C VAL A 112 -7.40 33.85 -2.49
N GLN A 113 -7.17 33.49 -3.74
CA GLN A 113 -8.19 32.97 -4.65
C GLN A 113 -7.71 31.66 -5.29
N LEU A 114 -8.60 30.68 -5.34
CA LEU A 114 -8.49 29.53 -6.22
C LEU A 114 -9.29 29.84 -7.49
N VAL A 115 -8.62 29.82 -8.64
CA VAL A 115 -9.23 30.10 -9.95
C VAL A 115 -8.98 28.96 -10.92
N ASP A 116 -9.86 28.78 -11.90
CA ASP A 116 -9.63 27.88 -13.03
C ASP A 116 -8.48 28.44 -13.90
N SER A 117 -7.49 27.60 -14.23
CA SER A 117 -6.30 28.03 -14.98
C SER A 117 -6.61 28.41 -16.43
N ALA A 118 -7.68 27.90 -17.03
CA ALA A 118 -8.02 28.13 -18.43
C ALA A 118 -8.64 29.51 -18.67
N ASP A 119 -9.51 29.97 -17.76
CA ASP A 119 -10.27 31.21 -17.93
C ASP A 119 -10.14 32.21 -16.76
N TYR A 120 -9.40 31.85 -15.70
CA TYR A 120 -9.21 32.65 -14.49
C TYR A 120 -10.52 33.01 -13.78
N LEU A 121 -11.59 32.24 -14.01
CA LEU A 121 -12.82 32.39 -13.24
C LEU A 121 -12.58 31.90 -11.81
N GLN A 122 -13.07 32.70 -10.87
CA GLN A 122 -12.95 32.39 -9.45
C GLN A 122 -13.79 31.16 -9.11
N VAL A 123 -13.12 30.16 -8.55
CA VAL A 123 -13.74 28.93 -8.01
C VAL A 123 -14.03 29.16 -6.53
N HIS A 124 -13.03 29.62 -5.77
CA HIS A 124 -13.13 29.96 -4.36
C HIS A 124 -12.25 31.16 -3.97
N SER A 125 -12.57 31.82 -2.86
CA SER A 125 -11.71 32.85 -2.24
C SER A 125 -11.72 32.74 -0.72
N SER A 126 -10.58 33.08 -0.12
CA SER A 126 -10.39 33.16 1.32
C SER A 126 -11.12 34.36 1.93
N ALA A 127 -11.05 34.51 3.25
CA ALA A 127 -11.21 35.81 3.89
C ALA A 127 -10.08 36.78 3.48
N GLY A 128 -10.24 38.08 3.76
CA GLY A 128 -9.18 39.08 3.48
C GLY A 128 -7.89 38.81 4.26
N LEU A 129 -6.74 39.20 3.69
CA LEU A 129 -5.38 38.92 4.16
C LEU A 129 -5.16 39.35 5.62
N ALA A 130 -5.77 40.45 6.05
CA ALA A 130 -5.72 40.92 7.43
C ALA A 130 -6.32 39.91 8.45
N SER A 131 -7.25 39.06 8.02
CA SER A 131 -7.79 37.95 8.82
C SER A 131 -6.77 36.81 8.90
N ILE A 132 -6.15 36.47 7.76
CA ILE A 132 -5.15 35.41 7.64
C ILE A 132 -3.92 35.70 8.53
N VAL A 133 -3.37 36.90 8.39
CA VAL A 133 -2.20 37.36 9.18
C VAL A 133 -2.55 37.59 10.66
N GLY A 134 -3.84 37.80 10.96
CA GLY A 134 -4.32 38.01 12.33
C GLY A 134 -4.57 36.73 13.13
N ASP A 135 -4.59 35.57 12.47
CA ASP A 135 -4.81 34.26 13.09
C ASP A 135 -3.46 33.56 13.36
N ASP A 136 -2.83 33.04 12.31
CA ASP A 136 -1.56 32.30 12.33
C ASP A 136 -0.61 32.69 11.19
N GLY A 137 -1.08 33.40 10.17
CA GLY A 137 -0.28 33.74 8.98
C GLY A 137 -0.12 32.56 8.02
N GLU A 138 -1.05 31.62 8.00
CA GLU A 138 -1.01 30.44 7.13
C GLU A 138 -2.14 30.48 6.09
N ILE A 139 -1.85 30.00 4.88
CA ILE A 139 -2.88 29.75 3.86
C ILE A 139 -3.16 28.26 3.86
N ASP A 140 -4.34 27.87 4.34
CA ASP A 140 -4.80 26.49 4.28
C ASP A 140 -5.70 26.27 3.06
N LEU A 141 -5.34 25.29 2.24
CA LEU A 141 -6.06 24.87 1.05
C LEU A 141 -6.33 23.37 1.08
N THR A 142 -7.59 22.97 1.19
CA THR A 142 -8.02 21.59 0.97
C THR A 142 -8.51 21.40 -0.47
N LEU A 143 -7.87 20.50 -1.21
CA LEU A 143 -8.23 20.09 -2.57
C LEU A 143 -8.53 18.59 -2.59
N ASP A 144 -9.78 18.24 -2.31
CA ASP A 144 -10.33 16.87 -2.47
C ASP A 144 -10.40 16.51 -3.94
N SER A 145 -9.53 15.61 -4.35
CA SER A 145 -9.44 15.16 -5.74
C SER A 145 -10.59 14.21 -6.06
N ALA A 146 -11.22 13.57 -5.07
CA ALA A 146 -12.30 12.60 -5.21
C ALA A 146 -11.99 11.50 -6.27
N GLY A 147 -10.71 11.14 -6.42
CA GLY A 147 -10.23 10.19 -7.42
C GLY A 147 -9.97 10.77 -8.81
N TYR A 148 -10.07 12.09 -9.00
CA TYR A 148 -9.69 12.80 -10.23
C TYR A 148 -8.28 13.40 -10.12
N GLY A 149 -7.63 13.65 -11.26
CA GLY A 149 -6.36 14.36 -11.27
C GLY A 149 -6.55 15.87 -11.09
N VAL A 150 -5.86 16.46 -10.11
CA VAL A 150 -5.88 17.91 -9.88
C VAL A 150 -4.51 18.50 -10.13
N THR A 151 -4.40 19.44 -11.06
CA THR A 151 -3.20 20.27 -11.23
C THR A 151 -3.39 21.59 -10.51
N LEU A 152 -2.41 22.00 -9.70
CA LEU A 152 -2.38 23.26 -8.98
C LEU A 152 -1.12 24.05 -9.34
N ARG A 153 -1.33 25.26 -9.87
CA ARG A 153 -0.30 26.26 -10.10
C ARG A 153 -0.27 27.28 -8.96
N LEU A 154 0.88 27.44 -8.31
CA LEU A 154 1.14 28.50 -7.35
C LEU A 154 1.59 29.76 -8.09
N ASP A 155 0.71 30.75 -8.17
CA ASP A 155 0.98 32.00 -8.89
C ASP A 155 1.96 32.91 -8.13
N THR A 156 2.83 33.61 -8.86
CA THR A 156 3.85 34.48 -8.26
C THR A 156 3.26 35.65 -7.49
N SER A 157 2.00 36.03 -7.72
CA SER A 157 1.28 37.00 -6.89
C SER A 157 1.26 36.63 -5.40
N LEU A 158 1.29 35.34 -5.06
CA LEU A 158 1.33 34.86 -3.67
C LEU A 158 2.55 35.36 -2.89
N THR A 159 3.66 35.67 -3.57
CA THR A 159 4.86 36.28 -2.94
C THR A 159 4.57 37.67 -2.36
N SER A 160 3.53 38.35 -2.86
CA SER A 160 3.11 39.68 -2.38
C SER A 160 2.15 39.60 -1.18
N ALA A 161 1.69 38.41 -0.79
CA ALA A 161 0.89 38.20 0.42
C ALA A 161 1.79 38.32 1.67
N LEU A 162 2.08 39.56 2.08
CA LEU A 162 2.92 39.86 3.23
C LEU A 162 2.28 39.35 4.54
N GLY A 163 3.10 38.82 5.44
CA GLY A 163 2.64 38.26 6.71
C GLY A 163 2.17 36.81 6.63
N VAL A 164 2.03 36.24 5.43
CA VAL A 164 1.84 34.79 5.25
C VAL A 164 3.19 34.10 5.28
N SER A 165 3.38 33.17 6.20
CA SER A 165 4.60 32.38 6.38
C SER A 165 4.53 30.98 5.78
N PHE A 166 3.33 30.39 5.68
CA PHE A 166 3.14 29.03 5.15
C PHE A 166 1.98 28.95 4.15
N ILE A 167 2.10 28.01 3.22
CA ILE A 167 1.01 27.52 2.38
C ILE A 167 0.89 26.02 2.66
N ASN A 168 -0.25 25.59 3.20
CA ASN A 168 -0.56 24.20 3.46
C ASN A 168 -1.61 23.73 2.46
N ILE A 169 -1.34 22.60 1.79
CA ILE A 169 -2.23 22.01 0.80
C ILE A 169 -2.54 20.58 1.23
N SER A 170 -3.81 20.25 1.40
CA SER A 170 -4.25 18.90 1.77
C SER A 170 -5.16 18.30 0.70
N GLY A 171 -4.91 17.06 0.30
CA GLY A 171 -5.75 16.25 -0.57
C GLY A 171 -7.13 16.04 0.03
N GLY A 172 -7.30 16.00 1.36
CA GLY A 172 -8.61 15.79 1.95
C GLY A 172 -8.88 14.31 2.21
N THR A 173 -9.97 13.75 1.69
CA THR A 173 -10.33 12.34 1.95
C THR A 173 -10.48 11.59 0.64
N GLY A 174 -9.99 10.36 0.59
CA GLY A 174 -10.22 9.46 -0.54
C GLY A 174 -8.92 9.06 -1.18
N THR A 175 -8.84 9.15 -2.50
CA THR A 175 -7.59 8.95 -3.24
C THR A 175 -7.31 10.24 -3.97
N ASP A 176 -6.28 10.95 -3.51
CA ASP A 176 -5.92 12.27 -4.00
C ASP A 176 -4.69 12.22 -4.90
N ASP A 177 -4.84 12.72 -6.12
CA ASP A 177 -3.77 12.88 -7.10
C ASP A 177 -3.55 14.36 -7.41
N LEU A 178 -2.48 14.92 -6.84
CA LEU A 178 -2.15 16.33 -6.90
C LEU A 178 -0.85 16.56 -7.68
N THR A 179 -0.94 17.34 -8.76
CA THR A 179 0.20 17.84 -9.50
C THR A 179 0.46 19.32 -9.16
N LEU A 180 1.65 19.67 -8.69
CA LEU A 180 2.03 21.05 -8.34
C LEU A 180 3.03 21.66 -9.32
N THR A 181 2.95 22.98 -9.49
CA THR A 181 3.93 23.79 -10.22
C THR A 181 3.88 25.26 -9.80
N GLY A 182 4.93 26.03 -10.10
CA GLY A 182 4.96 27.48 -9.98
C GLY A 182 5.78 28.00 -8.80
N ASP A 183 6.09 29.30 -8.84
CA ASP A 183 7.03 29.95 -7.91
C ASP A 183 6.33 30.75 -6.79
N GLY A 184 5.01 30.58 -6.65
CA GLY A 184 4.20 31.36 -5.70
C GLY A 184 4.55 31.17 -4.22
N ALA A 185 5.24 30.09 -3.86
CA ALA A 185 5.66 29.82 -2.48
C ALA A 185 7.01 30.47 -2.10
N SER A 186 7.66 31.24 -2.99
CA SER A 186 8.93 31.90 -2.66
C SER A 186 8.79 32.83 -1.45
N GLY A 187 9.69 32.68 -0.46
CA GLY A 187 9.62 33.41 0.82
C GLY A 187 8.62 32.83 1.83
N LYS A 188 8.12 31.61 1.60
CA LYS A 188 7.13 30.92 2.43
C LYS A 188 7.49 29.44 2.57
N GLY A 189 7.08 28.80 3.67
CA GLY A 189 7.07 27.35 3.74
C GLY A 189 5.93 26.75 2.91
N LEU A 190 6.16 25.58 2.33
CA LEU A 190 5.16 24.84 1.58
C LEU A 190 5.01 23.43 2.16
N THR A 191 3.79 23.10 2.57
CA THR A 191 3.40 21.77 3.04
C THR A 191 2.35 21.20 2.10
N VAL A 192 2.52 19.96 1.66
CA VAL A 192 1.55 19.26 0.82
C VAL A 192 1.30 17.86 1.37
N GLU A 193 0.03 17.52 1.53
CA GLU A 193 -0.43 16.19 1.94
C GLU A 193 -1.41 15.66 0.89
N ALA A 194 -1.21 14.44 0.38
CA ALA A 194 -2.11 13.74 -0.56
C ALA A 194 -1.71 12.25 -0.62
N GLU A 195 -2.40 11.37 -1.33
CA GLU A 195 -1.87 10.01 -1.60
C GLU A 195 -0.77 10.07 -2.67
N GLN A 196 -0.96 10.90 -3.70
CA GLN A 196 -0.01 11.06 -4.80
C GLN A 196 0.32 12.54 -5.04
N ILE A 197 1.60 12.87 -4.98
CA ILE A 197 2.13 14.22 -5.18
C ILE A 197 3.10 14.18 -6.36
N THR A 198 2.76 14.89 -7.43
CA THR A 198 3.64 15.08 -8.59
C THR A 198 4.08 16.54 -8.65
N VAL A 199 5.37 16.82 -8.90
CA VAL A 199 5.83 18.20 -9.19
C VAL A 199 6.30 18.30 -10.63
N THR A 200 5.78 19.30 -11.33
CA THR A 200 6.20 19.61 -12.71
C THR A 200 6.79 21.02 -12.78
N GLY A 201 7.83 21.19 -13.60
CA GLY A 201 8.45 22.50 -13.80
C GLY A 201 9.24 22.99 -12.58
N THR A 202 9.13 24.28 -12.26
CA THR A 202 9.88 24.92 -11.17
C THR A 202 8.98 25.12 -9.96
N LEU A 203 9.54 24.89 -8.77
CA LEU A 203 8.94 25.20 -7.47
C LEU A 203 9.97 25.90 -6.58
N THR A 204 9.59 27.03 -6.00
CA THR A 204 10.45 27.82 -5.11
C THR A 204 9.76 28.01 -3.77
N ALA A 205 10.46 27.74 -2.65
CA ALA A 205 9.95 27.90 -1.29
C ALA A 205 11.09 28.13 -0.27
N ASP A 206 10.75 28.59 0.93
CA ASP A 206 11.70 28.70 2.04
C ASP A 206 11.92 27.35 2.73
N SER A 207 10.91 26.49 2.78
CA SER A 207 11.00 25.09 3.21
C SER A 207 9.96 24.27 2.47
N LEU A 208 10.20 22.96 2.34
CA LEU A 208 9.30 22.04 1.64
C LEU A 208 9.04 20.81 2.50
N SER A 209 7.78 20.47 2.72
CA SER A 209 7.37 19.21 3.31
C SER A 209 6.28 18.57 2.47
N PHE A 210 6.56 17.39 1.92
CA PHE A 210 5.57 16.57 1.20
C PHE A 210 5.32 15.29 1.98
N THR A 211 4.05 15.02 2.25
CA THR A 211 3.57 13.81 2.91
C THR A 211 2.61 13.10 1.97
N ALA A 212 3.09 12.05 1.31
CA ALA A 212 2.24 11.09 0.63
C ALA A 212 1.73 10.04 1.64
N LEU A 213 0.43 9.91 1.86
CA LEU A 213 -0.14 8.92 2.79
C LEU A 213 -1.25 8.13 2.12
N ALA A 214 -1.11 6.81 2.05
CA ALA A 214 -2.17 5.91 1.60
C ALA A 214 -2.51 4.90 2.70
N GLN A 215 -3.79 4.76 3.03
CA GLN A 215 -4.26 3.84 4.06
C GLN A 215 -5.33 2.88 3.51
N SER A 216 -5.29 1.61 3.91
CA SER A 216 -6.38 0.67 3.63
C SER A 216 -6.61 -0.29 4.80
N ASP A 217 -7.87 -0.54 5.10
CA ASP A 217 -8.32 -1.52 6.10
C ASP A 217 -8.69 -2.88 5.48
N GLY A 218 -8.40 -3.05 4.18
CA GLY A 218 -8.73 -4.28 3.46
C GLY A 218 -10.22 -4.64 3.46
N THR A 219 -11.12 -3.66 3.59
CA THR A 219 -12.57 -3.89 3.65
C THR A 219 -13.07 -4.79 2.51
N VAL A 220 -13.40 -6.03 2.85
CA VAL A 220 -13.88 -7.02 1.90
C VAL A 220 -15.38 -6.81 1.66
N PRO A 221 -15.84 -6.55 0.43
CA PRO A 221 -17.26 -6.56 0.12
C PRO A 221 -17.79 -7.99 0.32
N LEU A 222 -18.90 -8.10 1.05
CA LEU A 222 -19.64 -9.34 1.23
C LEU A 222 -20.22 -9.81 -0.11
N ALA A 223 -19.42 -10.51 -0.92
CA ALA A 223 -19.89 -11.21 -2.12
C ALA A 223 -20.23 -12.65 -1.73
N THR A 224 -21.52 -12.99 -1.71
CA THR A 224 -22.01 -14.28 -1.21
C THR A 224 -21.72 -15.48 -2.13
N ASP A 225 -21.22 -15.25 -3.34
CA ASP A 225 -21.26 -16.25 -4.42
C ASP A 225 -19.91 -16.43 -5.16
N TYR A 226 -18.78 -15.97 -4.62
CA TYR A 226 -17.50 -15.97 -5.34
C TYR A 226 -16.47 -16.98 -4.79
N LEU A 227 -15.94 -17.80 -5.68
CA LEU A 227 -14.75 -18.62 -5.48
C LEU A 227 -13.55 -17.93 -6.17
N GLY A 228 -12.58 -17.42 -5.42
CA GLY A 228 -11.40 -16.76 -6.01
C GLY A 228 -10.50 -16.00 -5.03
N LEU A 229 -9.47 -15.35 -5.58
CA LEU A 229 -8.60 -14.41 -4.87
C LEU A 229 -9.19 -13.00 -5.00
N TYR A 230 -9.43 -12.32 -3.88
CA TYR A 230 -10.00 -10.97 -3.84
C TYR A 230 -8.94 -9.93 -3.47
N LEU A 231 -8.73 -8.94 -4.34
CA LEU A 231 -7.87 -7.80 -4.03
C LEU A 231 -8.57 -6.88 -3.02
N VAL A 232 -8.10 -6.91 -1.77
CA VAL A 232 -8.67 -6.16 -0.65
C VAL A 232 -8.07 -4.77 -0.50
N ALA A 233 -6.80 -4.61 -0.90
CA ALA A 233 -6.07 -3.36 -0.80
C ALA A 233 -5.19 -3.16 -2.04
N ASP A 234 -5.28 -1.95 -2.59
CA ASP A 234 -4.43 -1.40 -3.66
C ASP A 234 -4.06 0.03 -3.22
N SER A 235 -3.08 0.13 -2.33
CA SER A 235 -2.73 1.38 -1.64
C SER A 235 -1.38 1.89 -2.12
N ASN A 236 -1.36 3.10 -2.68
CA ASN A 236 -0.16 3.66 -3.32
C ASN A 236 0.10 5.08 -2.82
N ALA A 237 1.19 5.27 -2.07
CA ALA A 237 1.71 6.58 -1.68
C ALA A 237 2.88 6.95 -2.58
N LEU A 238 2.79 8.06 -3.31
CA LEU A 238 3.79 8.46 -4.31
C LEU A 238 4.18 9.92 -4.17
N ILE A 239 5.48 10.19 -4.17
CA ILE A 239 6.05 11.51 -4.44
C ILE A 239 6.91 11.42 -5.70
N ASP A 240 6.46 12.03 -6.79
CA ASP A 240 7.18 12.06 -8.06
C ASP A 240 7.70 13.48 -8.37
N LEU A 241 9.02 13.64 -8.30
CA LEU A 241 9.74 14.89 -8.58
C LEU A 241 10.45 14.82 -9.94
N SER A 242 10.07 13.89 -10.81
CA SER A 242 10.76 13.63 -12.06
C SER A 242 10.78 14.84 -12.99
N GLY A 243 11.98 15.31 -13.33
CA GLY A 243 12.20 16.50 -14.16
C GLY A 243 11.90 17.85 -13.48
N ALA A 244 11.52 17.85 -12.19
CA ALA A 244 11.26 19.07 -11.45
C ALA A 244 12.55 19.85 -11.16
N THR A 245 12.42 21.18 -11.04
CA THR A 245 13.44 22.08 -10.50
C THR A 245 12.94 22.68 -9.20
N LEU A 246 13.57 22.30 -8.09
CA LEU A 246 13.21 22.72 -6.75
C LEU A 246 14.31 23.65 -6.22
N ASP A 247 13.98 24.92 -5.99
CA ASP A 247 14.87 25.86 -5.31
C ASP A 247 14.33 26.19 -3.92
N ILE A 248 14.82 25.45 -2.93
CA ILE A 248 14.34 25.52 -1.56
C ILE A 248 15.42 26.16 -0.69
N ALA A 249 15.11 27.26 -0.01
CA ALA A 249 16.10 27.95 0.83
C ALA A 249 16.55 27.05 2.01
N GLY A 250 15.60 26.40 2.67
CA GLY A 250 15.74 25.60 3.88
C GLY A 250 15.64 24.10 3.63
N ALA A 251 15.08 23.39 4.61
CA ALA A 251 14.98 21.94 4.60
C ALA A 251 13.93 21.43 3.61
N VAL A 252 14.19 20.25 3.05
CA VAL A 252 13.25 19.46 2.27
C VAL A 252 12.99 18.14 2.97
N GLU A 253 11.73 17.88 3.30
CA GLU A 253 11.23 16.66 3.88
C GLU A 253 10.24 16.00 2.92
N LEU A 254 10.51 14.75 2.55
CA LEU A 254 9.66 13.95 1.67
C LEU A 254 9.35 12.65 2.41
N MET A 255 8.07 12.41 2.69
CA MET A 255 7.61 11.21 3.36
C MET A 255 6.54 10.54 2.52
N ALA A 256 6.74 9.29 2.12
CA ALA A 256 5.68 8.49 1.49
C ALA A 256 5.40 7.26 2.36
N THR A 257 4.19 7.20 2.91
CA THR A 257 3.76 6.16 3.85
C THR A 257 2.57 5.42 3.29
N THR A 258 2.69 4.10 3.26
CA THR A 258 1.56 3.22 2.97
C THR A 258 1.33 2.30 4.16
N ASP A 259 0.11 2.31 4.66
CA ASP A 259 -0.34 1.59 5.84
C ASP A 259 -1.52 0.69 5.44
N VAL A 260 -1.36 -0.62 5.59
CA VAL A 260 -2.38 -1.60 5.23
C VAL A 260 -2.63 -2.53 6.40
N ASP A 261 -3.85 -2.49 6.94
CA ASP A 261 -4.31 -3.36 8.03
C ASP A 261 -5.47 -4.24 7.55
N VAL A 262 -5.17 -5.45 7.13
CA VAL A 262 -6.16 -6.45 6.72
C VAL A 262 -6.30 -7.50 7.81
N ILE A 263 -7.33 -7.35 8.64
CA ILE A 263 -7.70 -8.37 9.63
C ILE A 263 -9.05 -8.96 9.23
N ALA A 264 -9.01 -10.14 8.62
CA ALA A 264 -10.17 -10.84 8.11
C ALA A 264 -10.52 -12.06 8.98
N ASP A 265 -11.72 -12.03 9.56
CA ASP A 265 -12.38 -13.19 10.16
C ASP A 265 -13.50 -13.68 9.20
N PRO A 266 -13.36 -14.86 8.57
CA PRO A 266 -14.33 -15.45 7.66
C PRO A 266 -15.70 -15.73 8.26
N ALA A 267 -15.86 -15.76 9.59
CA ALA A 267 -17.19 -15.77 10.20
C ALA A 267 -18.02 -14.53 9.79
N SER A 268 -17.36 -13.46 9.31
CA SER A 268 -17.98 -12.28 8.73
C SER A 268 -18.36 -12.41 7.24
N PHE A 269 -17.81 -13.38 6.49
CA PHE A 269 -18.05 -13.55 5.04
C PHE A 269 -19.36 -14.27 4.68
N GLY A 270 -20.14 -14.69 5.68
CA GLY A 270 -21.47 -15.28 5.51
C GLY A 270 -21.48 -16.82 5.50
N ASN A 271 -22.66 -17.41 5.75
CA ASN A 271 -22.84 -18.84 6.04
C ASN A 271 -22.90 -19.73 4.77
N GLY A 272 -21.99 -19.52 3.80
CA GLY A 272 -21.93 -20.29 2.56
C GLY A 272 -20.86 -21.38 2.59
N SER A 273 -21.12 -22.54 1.98
CA SER A 273 -20.17 -23.63 1.77
C SER A 273 -18.83 -23.12 1.25
N LEU A 274 -17.76 -23.37 1.99
CA LEU A 274 -16.38 -23.18 1.58
C LEU A 274 -16.09 -21.89 0.81
N ALA A 275 -16.18 -20.74 1.49
CA ALA A 275 -15.59 -19.51 0.99
C ALA A 275 -14.06 -19.69 0.99
N LEU A 276 -13.51 -20.12 -0.16
CA LEU A 276 -12.10 -19.97 -0.50
C LEU A 276 -11.73 -18.50 -0.26
N SER A 277 -11.18 -18.21 0.91
CA SER A 277 -10.84 -16.86 1.34
C SER A 277 -9.44 -16.61 0.83
N GLY A 278 -9.36 -16.33 -0.47
CA GLY A 278 -8.16 -15.74 -1.03
C GLY A 278 -8.26 -14.24 -0.88
N LEU A 279 -7.32 -13.63 -0.16
CA LEU A 279 -7.18 -12.18 -0.14
C LEU A 279 -5.83 -11.81 -0.78
N ALA A 280 -5.79 -10.66 -1.45
CA ALA A 280 -4.61 -10.11 -2.07
C ALA A 280 -4.43 -8.65 -1.65
N VAL A 281 -3.21 -8.29 -1.31
CA VAL A 281 -2.77 -6.93 -1.00
C VAL A 281 -1.66 -6.59 -1.98
N VAL A 282 -1.82 -5.46 -2.67
CA VAL A 282 -0.76 -4.82 -3.45
C VAL A 282 -0.59 -3.41 -2.90
N ALA A 283 0.62 -3.03 -2.55
CA ALA A 283 0.87 -1.74 -1.92
C ALA A 283 2.22 -1.14 -2.33
N SER A 284 2.29 0.17 -2.52
CA SER A 284 3.56 0.87 -2.77
C SER A 284 3.71 2.16 -1.98
N ALA A 285 4.94 2.45 -1.56
CA ALA A 285 5.37 3.72 -0.98
C ALA A 285 6.64 4.15 -1.73
N GLU A 286 6.57 5.21 -2.53
CA GLU A 286 7.62 5.55 -3.49
C GLU A 286 7.96 7.04 -3.51
N ILE A 287 9.26 7.35 -3.56
CA ILE A 287 9.79 8.69 -3.82
C ILE A 287 10.74 8.61 -5.03
N LYS A 288 10.42 9.39 -6.06
CA LYS A 288 11.16 9.41 -7.34
C LYS A 288 11.79 10.77 -7.58
N MET A 289 13.11 10.79 -7.70
CA MET A 289 13.90 11.96 -8.09
C MET A 289 14.67 11.65 -9.38
N HIS A 290 13.96 11.51 -10.50
CA HIS A 290 14.56 11.25 -11.80
C HIS A 290 14.78 12.53 -12.60
N ASN A 291 16.01 12.84 -12.98
CA ASN A 291 16.36 14.12 -13.65
C ASN A 291 15.93 15.37 -12.85
N THR A 292 15.72 15.24 -11.54
CA THR A 292 15.35 16.36 -10.66
C THR A 292 16.55 17.26 -10.41
N THR A 293 16.35 18.57 -10.46
CA THR A 293 17.32 19.54 -9.94
C THR A 293 16.81 20.05 -8.60
N LEU A 294 17.60 19.88 -7.53
CA LEU A 294 17.24 20.31 -6.18
C LEU A 294 18.35 21.17 -5.60
N SER A 295 17.97 22.29 -4.98
CA SER A 295 18.79 23.14 -4.13
C SER A 295 18.11 23.21 -2.76
N ALA A 296 18.79 22.79 -1.69
CA ALA A 296 18.22 22.72 -0.34
C ALA A 296 19.27 22.90 0.76
N ALA A 297 18.85 23.30 1.97
CA ALA A 297 19.71 23.29 3.15
C ALA A 297 19.94 21.86 3.66
N SER A 298 18.93 21.01 3.64
CA SER A 298 19.03 19.58 3.97
C SER A 298 17.97 18.80 3.19
N LEU A 299 18.18 17.49 3.02
CA LEU A 299 17.21 16.60 2.39
C LEU A 299 16.98 15.37 3.27
N ASN A 300 15.74 15.12 3.62
CA ASN A 300 15.30 13.85 4.20
C ASN A 300 14.18 13.28 3.32
N ALA A 301 14.46 12.18 2.63
CA ALA A 301 13.48 11.45 1.84
C ALA A 301 13.31 10.05 2.43
N ALA A 302 12.10 9.72 2.87
CA ALA A 302 11.81 8.47 3.54
C ALA A 302 10.52 7.83 3.02
N THR A 303 10.58 6.53 2.73
CA THR A 303 9.39 5.70 2.53
C THR A 303 9.17 4.79 3.74
N SER A 304 7.91 4.59 4.08
CA SER A 304 7.48 3.65 5.12
C SER A 304 6.34 2.79 4.58
N MET A 305 6.60 1.49 4.45
CA MET A 305 5.58 0.50 4.14
C MET A 305 5.30 -0.29 5.41
N ASP A 306 4.08 -0.20 5.95
CA ASP A 306 3.63 -0.95 7.11
C ASP A 306 2.44 -1.81 6.71
N VAL A 307 2.55 -3.13 6.86
CA VAL A 307 1.49 -4.06 6.50
C VAL A 307 1.25 -5.06 7.62
N VAL A 308 0.02 -5.05 8.14
CA VAL A 308 -0.52 -6.13 8.98
C VAL A 308 -1.54 -6.89 8.15
N TYR A 309 -1.34 -8.19 7.98
CA TYR A 309 -2.22 -9.01 7.16
C TYR A 309 -2.49 -10.36 7.82
N GLN A 310 -3.68 -10.45 8.40
CA GLN A 310 -4.17 -11.63 9.12
C GLN A 310 -5.41 -12.19 8.46
N LEU A 311 -5.35 -13.48 8.13
CA LEU A 311 -6.47 -14.27 7.67
C LEU A 311 -6.54 -15.57 8.45
N ASP A 312 -7.62 -15.76 9.21
CA ASP A 312 -7.83 -16.94 10.04
C ASP A 312 -9.18 -17.59 9.75
N THR A 313 -9.18 -18.79 9.17
CA THR A 313 -10.40 -19.58 8.88
C THR A 313 -10.75 -20.57 9.99
N SER A 314 -10.20 -20.41 11.19
CA SER A 314 -10.52 -21.26 12.33
C SER A 314 -12.02 -21.27 12.65
N GLY A 315 -12.53 -22.44 13.07
CA GLY A 315 -13.92 -22.59 13.51
C GLY A 315 -14.97 -22.65 12.39
N GLN A 316 -14.56 -22.66 11.12
CA GLN A 316 -15.46 -22.93 10.00
C GLN A 316 -15.86 -24.41 9.97
N THR A 317 -17.12 -24.68 9.62
CA THR A 317 -17.64 -26.03 9.47
C THR A 317 -18.15 -26.22 8.05
N PRO A 318 -17.62 -27.17 7.28
CA PRO A 318 -18.09 -27.44 5.92
C PRO A 318 -19.56 -27.88 5.91
N GLY A 319 -20.26 -27.56 4.81
CA GLY A 319 -21.67 -27.87 4.62
C GLY A 319 -21.94 -29.34 4.28
N ASP A 320 -20.98 -30.01 3.63
CA ASP A 320 -21.04 -31.43 3.25
C ASP A 320 -19.67 -32.13 3.16
N ASP A 321 -19.69 -33.47 3.10
CA ASP A 321 -18.49 -34.35 3.11
C ASP A 321 -17.65 -34.32 1.81
N GLY A 322 -18.04 -33.50 0.84
CA GLY A 322 -17.30 -33.20 -0.38
C GLY A 322 -16.48 -31.90 -0.31
N GLU A 323 -16.59 -31.13 0.77
CA GLU A 323 -15.91 -29.85 1.00
C GLU A 323 -14.65 -30.01 1.86
N ASP A 324 -13.69 -29.09 1.68
CA ASP A 324 -12.55 -28.96 2.58
C ASP A 324 -13.00 -28.31 3.92
N ALA A 325 -12.18 -28.34 4.96
CA ALA A 325 -12.58 -27.79 6.25
C ALA A 325 -12.19 -26.33 6.43
N ALA A 326 -10.99 -25.98 5.99
CA ALA A 326 -10.46 -24.62 6.12
C ALA A 326 -9.43 -24.37 5.01
N VAL A 327 -9.60 -23.27 4.27
CA VAL A 327 -8.65 -22.87 3.22
C VAL A 327 -8.36 -21.38 3.30
N THR A 328 -7.11 -21.03 3.58
CA THR A 328 -6.60 -19.65 3.53
C THR A 328 -5.61 -19.47 2.39
N ILE A 329 -5.81 -18.41 1.62
CA ILE A 329 -4.83 -17.97 0.62
C ILE A 329 -4.52 -16.50 0.88
N VAL A 330 -3.26 -16.22 1.18
CA VAL A 330 -2.72 -14.88 1.37
C VAL A 330 -1.75 -14.57 0.23
N TYR A 331 -1.99 -13.45 -0.46
CA TYR A 331 -1.08 -12.90 -1.45
C TYR A 331 -0.70 -11.46 -1.06
N LEU A 332 0.58 -11.19 -0.90
CA LEU A 332 1.10 -9.86 -0.59
C LEU A 332 2.21 -9.49 -1.56
N GLU A 333 2.12 -8.31 -2.13
CA GLU A 333 3.17 -7.67 -2.92
C GLU A 333 3.36 -6.24 -2.46
N THR A 334 4.58 -5.89 -2.04
CA THR A 334 4.88 -4.52 -1.60
C THR A 334 6.15 -3.96 -2.21
N VAL A 335 6.14 -2.64 -2.40
CA VAL A 335 7.30 -1.85 -2.85
C VAL A 335 7.49 -0.65 -1.93
N SER A 336 8.65 -0.52 -1.32
CA SER A 336 9.10 0.69 -0.60
C SER A 336 10.36 1.21 -1.29
N SER A 337 10.32 2.39 -1.91
CA SER A 337 11.48 2.88 -2.67
C SER A 337 11.77 4.38 -2.63
N VAL A 338 13.04 4.72 -2.39
CA VAL A 338 13.57 6.08 -2.57
C VAL A 338 14.66 6.04 -3.63
N THR A 339 14.42 6.67 -4.78
CA THR A 339 15.36 6.61 -5.91
C THR A 339 15.76 8.00 -6.41
N VAL A 340 17.07 8.22 -6.51
CA VAL A 340 17.69 9.36 -7.19
C VAL A 340 18.37 8.83 -8.46
N SER A 341 17.92 9.25 -9.63
CA SER A 341 18.32 8.61 -10.88
C SER A 341 18.42 9.55 -12.08
N GLY A 342 18.88 9.01 -13.22
CA GLY A 342 19.05 9.77 -14.45
C GLY A 342 20.17 10.80 -14.31
N ASN A 343 19.89 12.06 -14.67
CA ASN A 343 20.79 13.20 -14.52
C ASN A 343 20.41 14.09 -13.32
N ALA A 344 19.75 13.53 -12.30
CA ALA A 344 19.35 14.30 -11.12
C ALA A 344 20.56 14.98 -10.46
N THR A 345 20.40 16.23 -10.04
CA THR A 345 21.44 17.01 -9.37
C THR A 345 20.89 17.57 -8.07
N LEU A 346 21.36 17.04 -6.94
CA LEU A 346 20.98 17.49 -5.61
C LEU A 346 22.12 18.34 -5.04
N GLN A 347 21.87 19.63 -4.85
CA GLN A 347 22.78 20.59 -4.20
C GLN A 347 22.33 20.81 -2.77
N VAL A 348 23.04 20.22 -1.82
CA VAL A 348 22.67 20.23 -0.41
C VAL A 348 23.87 20.65 0.44
N ALA A 349 23.65 21.53 1.42
CA ALA A 349 24.69 21.96 2.36
C ALA A 349 24.77 21.06 3.61
N GLY A 350 23.61 20.68 4.15
CA GLY A 350 23.49 19.85 5.34
C GLY A 350 23.40 18.36 5.03
N ALA A 351 22.75 17.61 5.92
CA ALA A 351 22.58 16.17 5.77
C ALA A 351 21.66 15.79 4.60
N VAL A 352 21.99 14.68 3.95
CA VAL A 352 21.16 13.99 2.96
C VAL A 352 20.84 12.60 3.48
N GLY A 353 19.55 12.31 3.65
CA GLY A 353 19.05 11.00 4.04
C GLY A 353 18.07 10.45 3.01
N LEU A 354 18.34 9.25 2.51
CA LEU A 354 17.47 8.48 1.61
C LEU A 354 17.15 7.14 2.30
N TYR A 355 15.91 6.96 2.74
CA TYR A 355 15.50 5.85 3.58
C TYR A 355 14.33 5.11 2.97
N ALA A 356 14.46 3.80 2.76
CA ALA A 356 13.34 2.93 2.42
C ALA A 356 13.12 1.91 3.52
N ASN A 357 11.94 1.94 4.14
CA ASN A 357 11.59 1.02 5.22
C ASN A 357 10.36 0.20 4.84
N THR A 358 10.40 -1.08 5.17
CA THR A 358 9.29 -2.02 5.04
C THR A 358 9.18 -2.83 6.33
N ASP A 359 8.02 -2.83 6.96
CA ASP A 359 7.66 -3.71 8.06
C ASP A 359 6.39 -4.47 7.67
N VAL A 360 6.41 -5.78 7.84
CA VAL A 360 5.36 -6.68 7.34
C VAL A 360 5.12 -7.79 8.35
N ASP A 361 3.89 -7.92 8.83
CA ASP A 361 3.43 -9.04 9.63
C ASP A 361 2.27 -9.77 8.95
N VAL A 362 2.52 -11.01 8.55
CA VAL A 362 1.57 -11.84 7.80
C VAL A 362 1.25 -13.10 8.58
N SER A 363 -0.04 -13.38 8.77
CA SER A 363 -0.52 -14.64 9.33
C SER A 363 -1.65 -15.24 8.50
N ALA A 364 -1.46 -16.46 8.02
CA ALA A 364 -2.49 -17.26 7.37
C ALA A 364 -2.75 -18.53 8.20
N THR A 365 -3.95 -18.66 8.74
CA THR A 365 -4.34 -19.78 9.61
C THR A 365 -5.54 -20.53 9.04
N ALA A 366 -5.39 -21.84 8.83
CA ALA A 366 -6.44 -22.75 8.44
C ALA A 366 -6.59 -23.86 9.49
N ASP A 367 -7.56 -23.73 10.40
CA ASP A 367 -7.77 -24.69 11.49
C ASP A 367 -9.10 -25.44 11.34
N GLY A 368 -8.99 -26.75 11.13
CA GLY A 368 -10.10 -27.67 10.95
C GLY A 368 -10.70 -28.18 12.26
N GLY A 369 -10.30 -27.66 13.42
CA GLY A 369 -10.80 -28.12 14.72
C GLY A 369 -12.32 -28.03 14.92
N GLY A 370 -13.00 -27.19 14.12
CA GLY A 370 -14.46 -27.07 14.09
C GLY A 370 -15.18 -28.03 13.13
N ALA A 371 -14.46 -28.91 12.42
CA ALA A 371 -14.99 -29.76 11.37
C ALA A 371 -14.70 -31.25 11.59
N ASP A 372 -15.67 -32.09 11.24
CA ASP A 372 -15.60 -33.55 11.32
C ASP A 372 -15.03 -34.21 10.05
N PHE A 373 -14.83 -33.45 8.98
CA PHE A 373 -14.33 -33.93 7.70
C PHE A 373 -13.76 -32.76 6.88
N GLY A 374 -12.97 -33.09 5.85
CA GLY A 374 -12.30 -32.12 4.99
C GLY A 374 -10.82 -31.94 5.33
N ALA A 375 -10.03 -31.49 4.35
CA ALA A 375 -8.63 -31.14 4.56
C ALA A 375 -8.49 -29.66 4.94
N THR A 376 -7.35 -29.27 5.49
CA THR A 376 -7.00 -27.87 5.75
C THR A 376 -5.81 -27.43 4.93
N MET A 377 -5.89 -26.23 4.34
CA MET A 377 -4.79 -25.65 3.59
C MET A 377 -4.53 -24.19 3.98
N ALA A 378 -3.28 -23.87 4.28
CA ALA A 378 -2.79 -22.50 4.38
C ALA A 378 -1.74 -22.25 3.30
N LEU A 379 -2.01 -21.30 2.41
CA LEU A 379 -1.10 -20.88 1.35
C LEU A 379 -0.77 -19.40 1.54
N THR A 380 0.51 -19.09 1.74
CA THR A 380 1.00 -17.71 1.84
C THR A 380 2.01 -17.44 0.73
N ILE A 381 1.81 -16.36 -0.02
CA ILE A 381 2.70 -15.87 -1.07
C ILE A 381 3.02 -14.41 -0.75
N VAL A 382 4.29 -14.10 -0.50
CA VAL A 382 4.75 -12.76 -0.14
C VAL A 382 5.96 -12.39 -1.01
N ASN A 383 5.87 -11.23 -1.67
CA ASN A 383 6.92 -10.61 -2.47
C ASN A 383 7.18 -9.19 -1.94
N LEU A 384 8.37 -8.95 -1.39
CA LEU A 384 8.71 -7.66 -0.76
C LEU A 384 9.89 -7.00 -1.49
N SER A 385 9.78 -5.72 -1.83
CA SER A 385 10.87 -4.93 -2.40
C SER A 385 11.11 -3.68 -1.56
N THR A 386 12.35 -3.51 -1.09
CA THR A 386 12.77 -2.34 -0.31
C THR A 386 14.06 -1.77 -0.88
N GLU A 387 13.99 -0.60 -1.51
CA GLU A 387 15.12 -0.01 -2.24
C GLU A 387 15.39 1.45 -1.87
N ALA A 388 16.63 1.75 -1.48
CA ALA A 388 17.16 3.11 -1.48
C ALA A 388 18.35 3.20 -2.45
N ALA A 389 18.27 4.04 -3.47
CA ALA A 389 19.29 4.04 -4.52
C ALA A 389 19.64 5.42 -5.09
N VAL A 390 20.93 5.61 -5.36
CA VAL A 390 21.46 6.70 -6.20
C VAL A 390 22.10 6.08 -7.44
N THR A 391 21.56 6.35 -8.62
CA THR A 391 21.94 5.63 -9.85
C THR A 391 22.15 6.52 -11.08
N GLY A 392 22.76 5.96 -12.13
CA GLY A 392 22.87 6.61 -13.44
C GLY A 392 23.99 7.65 -13.47
N SER A 393 23.64 8.90 -13.77
CA SER A 393 24.55 10.05 -13.72
C SER A 393 24.18 11.02 -12.59
N ALA A 394 23.33 10.57 -11.65
CA ALA A 394 22.85 11.40 -10.56
C ALA A 394 24.00 11.90 -9.67
N ALA A 395 23.92 13.15 -9.23
CA ALA A 395 24.95 13.78 -8.43
C ALA A 395 24.37 14.36 -7.14
N ILE A 396 25.12 14.21 -6.05
CA ILE A 396 24.88 14.89 -4.77
C ILE A 396 26.11 15.75 -4.50
N THR A 397 25.92 17.05 -4.47
CA THR A 397 26.98 18.06 -4.48
C THR A 397 26.73 19.15 -3.45
N GLY A 398 27.76 19.94 -3.17
CA GLY A 398 27.64 21.05 -2.24
C GLY A 398 26.84 22.24 -2.79
N ARG A 399 26.10 22.89 -1.91
CA ARG A 399 25.34 24.11 -2.20
C ARG A 399 26.18 25.33 -1.83
N ASN A 400 26.33 26.29 -2.75
CA ASN A 400 27.12 27.52 -2.51
C ASN A 400 28.57 27.27 -2.03
N GLY A 401 29.15 26.12 -2.41
CA GLY A 401 30.51 25.72 -2.00
C GLY A 401 30.59 25.00 -0.66
N ASP A 402 29.46 24.76 0.01
CA ASP A 402 29.36 23.98 1.24
C ASP A 402 28.96 22.54 0.91
N ASP A 403 29.80 21.57 1.25
CA ASP A 403 29.56 20.14 0.95
C ASP A 403 28.54 19.54 1.92
N PRO A 404 27.71 18.56 1.48
CA PRO A 404 26.74 17.93 2.36
C PRO A 404 27.40 17.41 3.65
N ASP A 405 26.84 17.72 4.81
CA ASP A 405 27.37 17.27 6.10
C ASP A 405 27.56 15.75 6.16
N SER A 406 26.59 15.01 5.64
CA SER A 406 26.63 13.55 5.50
C SER A 406 25.68 13.10 4.41
N VAL A 407 25.91 11.91 3.86
CA VAL A 407 24.98 11.26 2.93
C VAL A 407 24.69 9.85 3.43
N THR A 408 23.42 9.54 3.65
CA THR A 408 22.96 8.20 4.05
C THR A 408 21.98 7.67 3.00
N VAL A 409 22.23 6.44 2.56
CA VAL A 409 21.34 5.66 1.69
C VAL A 409 21.05 4.35 2.41
N ALA A 410 19.83 4.14 2.88
CA ALA A 410 19.50 2.99 3.71
C ALA A 410 18.17 2.33 3.31
N ALA A 411 18.18 1.00 3.26
CA ALA A 411 17.02 0.17 3.03
C ALA A 411 16.89 -0.83 4.19
N THR A 412 15.74 -0.84 4.86
CA THR A 412 15.47 -1.69 6.03
C THR A 412 14.19 -2.49 5.82
N LEU A 413 14.30 -3.81 5.89
CA LEU A 413 13.19 -4.75 5.85
C LEU A 413 13.06 -5.48 7.19
N GLY A 414 11.90 -5.40 7.81
CA GLY A 414 11.42 -6.30 8.85
C GLY A 414 10.27 -7.15 8.29
N SER A 415 10.31 -8.46 8.49
CA SER A 415 9.18 -9.31 8.12
C SER A 415 8.96 -10.48 9.09
N SER A 416 7.70 -10.74 9.36
CA SER A 416 7.18 -11.90 10.08
C SER A 416 6.11 -12.56 9.21
N MET A 417 6.28 -13.84 8.92
CA MET A 417 5.31 -14.65 8.19
C MET A 417 5.02 -15.92 8.95
N THR A 418 3.73 -16.19 9.16
CA THR A 418 3.22 -17.46 9.69
C THR A 418 2.18 -18.04 8.74
N SER A 419 2.36 -19.31 8.35
CA SER A 419 1.40 -20.10 7.59
C SER A 419 1.12 -21.38 8.35
N SER A 420 -0.10 -21.56 8.84
CA SER A 420 -0.45 -22.70 9.68
C SER A 420 -1.71 -23.38 9.18
N ALA A 421 -1.62 -24.70 9.00
CA ALA A 421 -2.77 -25.56 8.73
C ALA A 421 -2.86 -26.64 9.81
N THR A 422 -4.03 -26.80 10.43
CA THR A 422 -4.30 -27.86 11.41
C THR A 422 -5.47 -28.70 10.92
N SER A 423 -5.28 -30.01 10.85
CA SER A 423 -6.23 -30.99 10.30
C SER A 423 -7.61 -30.96 10.98
N THR A 424 -8.58 -31.70 10.45
CA THR A 424 -9.90 -31.87 11.08
C THR A 424 -9.92 -32.93 12.18
N ALA A 425 -10.97 -32.90 13.00
CA ALA A 425 -11.14 -33.89 14.07
C ALA A 425 -11.48 -35.27 13.52
N GLY A 426 -12.34 -35.36 12.51
CA GLY A 426 -12.76 -36.66 11.99
C GLY A 426 -11.78 -37.32 11.03
N GLY A 427 -10.91 -36.55 10.35
CA GLY A 427 -9.88 -37.06 9.43
C GLY A 427 -10.35 -38.27 8.61
N ALA A 428 -9.50 -39.27 8.43
CA ALA A 428 -9.97 -40.62 8.15
C ALA A 428 -9.39 -41.62 9.13
N THR A 429 -10.23 -42.18 9.99
CA THR A 429 -9.88 -43.18 11.00
C THR A 429 -10.42 -44.54 10.58
N ASN A 430 -9.54 -45.53 10.43
CA ASN A 430 -9.89 -46.96 10.23
C ASN A 430 -10.91 -47.28 9.11
N GLY A 431 -11.19 -46.35 8.19
CA GLY A 431 -12.18 -46.52 7.12
C GLY A 431 -13.61 -46.84 7.59
N ASP A 432 -14.00 -46.50 8.82
CA ASP A 432 -15.30 -46.88 9.38
C ASP A 432 -16.39 -45.79 9.30
N GLY A 433 -16.02 -44.57 8.91
CA GLY A 433 -16.95 -43.46 8.78
C GLY A 433 -17.39 -43.16 7.34
N SER A 434 -18.28 -42.17 7.21
CA SER A 434 -19.01 -41.89 5.98
C SER A 434 -18.32 -40.93 5.03
N ASN A 435 -17.25 -40.25 5.44
CA ASN A 435 -16.59 -39.26 4.59
C ASN A 435 -15.76 -39.92 3.48
N ARG A 436 -15.48 -39.17 2.39
CA ARG A 436 -14.78 -39.71 1.21
C ARG A 436 -13.41 -40.31 1.52
N SER A 437 -12.65 -39.70 2.43
CA SER A 437 -11.33 -40.20 2.84
C SER A 437 -11.43 -41.52 3.62
N GLN A 438 -12.43 -41.69 4.47
CA GLN A 438 -12.71 -42.95 5.16
C GLN A 438 -13.17 -44.04 4.18
N GLN A 439 -14.08 -43.72 3.26
CA GLN A 439 -14.51 -44.66 2.21
C GLN A 439 -13.32 -45.14 1.36
N ARG A 440 -12.37 -44.24 1.06
CA ARG A 440 -11.14 -44.59 0.33
C ARG A 440 -10.14 -45.39 1.15
N LEU A 441 -10.05 -45.21 2.46
CA LEU A 441 -9.27 -46.10 3.33
C LEU A 441 -9.92 -47.49 3.44
N GLN A 442 -11.26 -47.55 3.43
CA GLN A 442 -12.03 -48.78 3.57
C GLN A 442 -11.97 -49.65 2.31
N ASN A 443 -12.02 -49.00 1.14
CA ASN A 443 -11.97 -49.66 -0.17
C ASN A 443 -11.24 -48.76 -1.18
N PRO A 444 -9.90 -48.88 -1.26
CA PRO A 444 -9.08 -48.14 -2.23
C PRO A 444 -9.47 -48.35 -3.70
N ASP A 445 -9.81 -49.57 -4.11
CA ASP A 445 -10.08 -49.89 -5.52
C ASP A 445 -11.52 -49.60 -5.97
N GLY A 446 -12.40 -49.32 -5.00
CA GLY A 446 -13.80 -48.93 -5.20
C GLY A 446 -14.70 -50.07 -5.68
N ASP A 447 -14.33 -51.33 -5.41
CA ASP A 447 -15.14 -52.50 -5.76
C ASP A 447 -16.29 -52.76 -4.76
N ALA A 448 -16.85 -53.97 -4.74
CA ALA A 448 -17.94 -54.34 -3.83
C ALA A 448 -17.47 -54.89 -2.48
N GLY A 449 -16.18 -55.15 -2.32
CA GLY A 449 -15.55 -55.65 -1.10
C GLY A 449 -14.94 -54.53 -0.25
N THR A 450 -14.37 -54.91 0.90
CA THR A 450 -13.51 -54.04 1.72
C THR A 450 -12.30 -54.84 2.21
N ASP A 451 -12.00 -55.95 1.52
CA ASP A 451 -10.90 -56.87 1.87
C ASP A 451 -9.53 -56.23 1.59
N ASP A 452 -9.53 -55.14 0.82
CA ASP A 452 -8.39 -54.30 0.45
C ASP A 452 -8.24 -53.06 1.35
N GLN A 453 -8.95 -53.02 2.49
CA GLN A 453 -8.83 -51.96 3.48
C GLN A 453 -7.36 -51.67 3.80
N VAL A 454 -7.00 -50.39 3.75
CA VAL A 454 -5.64 -49.95 4.06
C VAL A 454 -5.37 -50.15 5.56
N SER A 455 -4.38 -51.00 5.88
CA SER A 455 -4.01 -51.37 7.25
C SER A 455 -2.51 -51.67 7.38
N THR A 456 -1.99 -51.56 8.60
CA THR A 456 -0.64 -51.98 9.00
C THR A 456 -0.72 -53.22 9.90
N ALA A 457 0.42 -53.75 10.34
CA ALA A 457 0.47 -54.85 11.30
C ALA A 457 -0.16 -54.49 12.67
N ASP A 458 -0.32 -53.20 12.96
CA ASP A 458 -0.86 -52.67 14.21
C ASP A 458 -2.35 -52.27 14.11
N GLY A 459 -2.98 -52.40 12.92
CA GLY A 459 -4.41 -52.13 12.72
C GLY A 459 -4.71 -51.26 11.50
N GLY A 460 -5.90 -50.65 11.47
CA GLY A 460 -6.27 -49.68 10.43
C GLY A 460 -5.42 -48.41 10.51
N LEU A 461 -5.38 -47.65 9.42
CA LEU A 461 -4.66 -46.37 9.36
C LEU A 461 -5.56 -45.19 9.74
N ASN A 462 -4.93 -44.19 10.37
CA ASN A 462 -5.49 -42.86 10.56
C ASN A 462 -4.79 -41.88 9.61
N PHE A 463 -5.55 -41.03 8.93
CA PHE A 463 -5.05 -40.03 7.97
C PHE A 463 -5.55 -38.64 8.35
N ALA A 464 -4.61 -37.70 8.50
CA ALA A 464 -4.86 -36.29 8.75
C ALA A 464 -4.53 -35.47 7.49
N GLY A 465 -5.47 -34.64 7.04
CA GLY A 465 -5.25 -33.77 5.87
C GLY A 465 -4.92 -32.34 6.27
N ALA A 466 -3.63 -32.00 6.40
CA ALA A 466 -3.18 -30.62 6.62
C ALA A 466 -2.03 -30.26 5.68
N LEU A 467 -2.13 -29.11 5.01
CA LEU A 467 -1.11 -28.60 4.10
C LEU A 467 -0.82 -27.13 4.38
N ALA A 468 0.41 -26.82 4.74
CA ALA A 468 0.88 -25.44 4.85
C ALA A 468 1.99 -25.18 3.83
N LEU A 469 1.84 -24.09 3.08
CA LEU A 469 2.76 -23.65 2.03
C LEU A 469 3.09 -22.17 2.25
N SER A 470 4.38 -21.86 2.16
CA SER A 470 4.88 -20.49 2.19
C SER A 470 5.83 -20.27 1.02
N PHE A 471 5.54 -19.27 0.20
CA PHE A 471 6.42 -18.74 -0.83
C PHE A 471 6.79 -17.33 -0.40
N TYR A 472 8.07 -17.11 -0.10
CA TYR A 472 8.59 -15.85 0.40
C TYR A 472 9.76 -15.43 -0.47
N GLU A 473 9.62 -14.28 -1.12
CA GLU A 473 10.67 -13.61 -1.88
C GLU A 473 10.82 -12.18 -1.37
N SER A 474 12.05 -11.77 -1.13
CA SER A 474 12.38 -10.43 -0.68
C SER A 474 13.62 -9.90 -1.39
N ASP A 475 13.63 -8.60 -1.65
CA ASP A 475 14.77 -7.87 -2.16
C ASP A 475 14.96 -6.59 -1.34
N THR A 476 16.11 -6.47 -0.67
CA THR A 476 16.46 -5.30 0.15
C THR A 476 17.78 -4.73 -0.35
N GLN A 477 17.74 -3.54 -0.94
CA GLN A 477 18.89 -2.94 -1.59
C GLN A 477 19.10 -1.49 -1.15
N ALA A 478 20.31 -1.22 -0.66
CA ALA A 478 20.83 0.14 -0.59
C ALA A 478 22.05 0.23 -1.51
N ARG A 479 22.02 1.13 -2.50
CA ARG A 479 23.11 1.23 -3.47
C ARG A 479 23.41 2.65 -3.93
N VAL A 480 24.70 2.86 -4.20
CA VAL A 480 25.21 4.03 -4.93
C VAL A 480 25.93 3.49 -6.16
N ASP A 481 25.29 3.60 -7.31
CA ASP A 481 25.80 3.18 -8.62
C ASP A 481 25.61 4.31 -9.63
N THR A 482 26.37 5.39 -9.41
CA THR A 482 26.31 6.59 -10.23
C THR A 482 27.68 6.96 -10.80
N GLY A 483 27.68 7.45 -12.04
CA GLY A 483 28.82 8.13 -12.66
C GLY A 483 28.92 9.62 -12.30
N GLY A 484 27.91 10.17 -11.62
CA GLY A 484 27.88 11.55 -11.13
C GLY A 484 28.73 11.76 -9.88
N ASN A 485 28.98 13.03 -9.54
CA ASN A 485 29.75 13.36 -8.33
C ASN A 485 28.91 13.13 -7.08
N LEU A 486 29.47 12.40 -6.12
CA LEU A 486 28.91 12.22 -4.78
C LEU A 486 29.86 12.83 -3.75
N ARG A 487 29.42 13.90 -3.09
CA ARG A 487 30.20 14.66 -2.10
C ARG A 487 29.59 14.52 -0.72
N SER A 488 30.44 14.45 0.29
CA SER A 488 30.09 14.43 1.71
C SER A 488 31.27 14.96 2.51
N ALA A 489 31.03 15.88 3.45
CA ALA A 489 32.04 16.41 4.36
C ALA A 489 32.43 15.37 5.43
N ASN A 490 31.47 14.53 5.86
CA ASN A 490 31.69 13.43 6.80
C ASN A 490 31.32 12.08 6.18
N ALA A 491 30.51 11.27 6.86
CA ALA A 491 30.18 9.92 6.46
C ALA A 491 29.31 9.87 5.20
N LEU A 492 29.73 9.02 4.26
CA LEU A 492 28.85 8.42 3.26
C LEU A 492 28.50 7.02 3.76
N ALA A 493 27.24 6.82 4.18
CA ALA A 493 26.73 5.55 4.68
C ALA A 493 25.80 4.91 3.66
N VAL A 494 26.03 3.62 3.36
CA VAL A 494 25.15 2.80 2.53
C VAL A 494 24.83 1.53 3.31
N GLN A 495 23.56 1.30 3.62
CA GLN A 495 23.14 0.20 4.49
C GLN A 495 21.89 -0.51 3.96
N ALA A 496 22.00 -1.81 3.71
CA ALA A 496 20.86 -2.69 3.52
C ALA A 496 20.75 -3.61 4.74
N LEU A 497 19.58 -3.71 5.36
CA LEU A 497 19.32 -4.60 6.48
C LEU A 497 17.98 -5.31 6.27
N ALA A 498 18.00 -6.64 6.33
CA ALA A 498 16.78 -7.46 6.32
C ALA A 498 16.75 -8.34 7.58
N THR A 499 15.62 -8.36 8.29
CA THR A 499 15.33 -9.27 9.41
C THR A 499 14.02 -9.97 9.12
N GLU A 500 14.08 -11.28 8.92
CA GLU A 500 12.98 -12.04 8.33
C GLU A 500 12.74 -13.30 9.15
N THR A 501 11.47 -13.55 9.47
CA THR A 501 11.03 -14.78 10.14
C THR A 501 9.92 -15.42 9.33
N VAL A 502 10.15 -16.64 8.84
CA VAL A 502 9.15 -17.42 8.11
C VAL A 502 8.89 -18.72 8.85
N SER A 503 7.63 -18.96 9.21
CA SER A 503 7.16 -20.18 9.86
C SER A 503 6.05 -20.83 9.05
N THR A 504 6.21 -22.10 8.73
CA THR A 504 5.20 -22.91 8.02
C THR A 504 4.95 -24.18 8.83
N SER A 505 3.70 -24.45 9.19
CA SER A 505 3.34 -25.62 10.01
C SER A 505 2.08 -26.30 9.51
N ALA A 506 2.18 -27.59 9.20
CA ALA A 506 1.04 -28.48 9.01
C ALA A 506 0.95 -29.43 10.22
N ASN A 507 -0.22 -29.51 10.86
CA ASN A 507 -0.40 -30.23 12.11
C ASN A 507 -1.61 -31.19 12.06
N GLY A 508 -1.36 -32.47 12.31
CA GLY A 508 -2.39 -33.53 12.35
C GLY A 508 -3.09 -33.73 13.70
N SER A 509 -2.79 -32.92 14.72
CA SER A 509 -3.18 -33.17 16.12
C SER A 509 -4.69 -33.26 16.36
N ASN A 510 -5.52 -32.55 15.58
CA ASN A 510 -6.97 -32.65 15.72
C ASN A 510 -7.50 -34.06 15.37
N THR A 511 -6.89 -34.78 14.43
CA THR A 511 -7.32 -36.14 14.03
C THR A 511 -7.02 -37.21 15.11
N GLY A 512 -6.15 -36.91 16.08
CA GLY A 512 -5.86 -37.75 17.25
C GLY A 512 -4.38 -38.09 17.44
N ASP A 513 -3.99 -38.46 18.68
CA ASP A 513 -2.60 -38.68 19.13
C ASP A 513 -1.84 -39.82 18.40
N THR A 514 -2.51 -40.59 17.53
CA THR A 514 -1.94 -41.72 16.77
C THR A 514 -2.02 -41.54 15.26
N ALA A 515 -2.34 -40.34 14.76
CA ALA A 515 -2.33 -40.07 13.32
C ALA A 515 -0.89 -39.94 12.81
N ASP A 516 -0.53 -40.75 11.81
CA ASP A 516 0.71 -40.57 11.05
C ASP A 516 0.46 -39.48 9.99
N GLY A 517 1.29 -38.43 10.00
CA GLY A 517 1.18 -37.25 9.14
C GLY A 517 1.70 -37.42 7.71
#